data_AF-A0A7C1Q3D8-F1
#
_entry.id   AF-A0A7C1Q3D8-F1
#
_cell.length_a   1.000
_cell.length_b   1.000
_cell.length_c   1.000
_cell.angle_alpha   90.00
_cell.angle_beta   90.00
_cell.angle_gamma   90.00
#
_symmetry.space_group_name_H-M   'P 1'
#
loop_
_entity.id
_entity.type
_entity.pdbx_description
1 polymer ?
#
loop_
_entity_poly.entity_id
_entity_poly.type
_entity_poly.pdbx_seq_one_letter_code
_entity_poly.pdbx_strand_id
1 'polypeptide(L)' 'MTTDRQANTSVFIDPKLKLKAKIFCVKKDITLTELVSFAIREYIKTNQI' A
#
# COMPACT_ATOMS: atom_id res chain seq x y z
N MET A 1 1.33 -5.29 26.47
CA MET A 1 1.24 -5.85 25.11
C MET A 1 0.07 -5.18 24.41
N THR A 2 0.31 -4.10 23.67
CA THR A 2 -0.72 -3.48 22.84
C THR A 2 -0.88 -4.35 21.60
N THR A 3 -2.00 -5.05 21.51
CA THR A 3 -2.40 -5.76 20.29
C THR A 3 -2.65 -4.69 19.23
N ASP A 4 -1.68 -4.47 18.34
CA ASP A 4 -1.86 -3.63 17.15
C ASP A 4 -3.11 -4.11 16.41
N ARG A 5 -4.19 -3.32 16.48
CA ARG A 5 -5.43 -3.62 15.76
C ARG A 5 -5.15 -3.41 14.28
N GLN A 6 -4.98 -4.52 13.55
CA GLN A 6 -4.81 -4.47 12.11
C GLN A 6 -6.11 -3.92 11.49
N ALA A 7 -6.05 -2.68 10.99
CA ALA A 7 -7.18 -2.06 10.33
C ALA A 7 -7.33 -2.64 8.92
N ASN A 8 -8.33 -3.51 8.74
CA ASN A 8 -8.67 -4.04 7.42
C ASN A 8 -9.54 -3.02 6.68
N THR A 9 -8.99 -2.44 5.62
CA THR A 9 -9.71 -1.48 4.77
C THR A 9 -9.75 -1.96 3.33
N SER A 10 -10.88 -1.73 2.66
CA SER A 10 -11.01 -1.96 1.23
C SER A 10 -10.74 -0.66 0.48
N VAL A 11 -9.79 -0.68 -0.46
CA VAL A 11 -9.43 0.48 -1.26
C VAL A 11 -9.75 0.20 -2.72
N PHE A 12 -10.48 1.12 -3.36
CA PHE A 12 -10.65 1.10 -4.81
C PHE A 12 -9.42 1.73 -5.47
N ILE A 13 -8.81 1.00 -6.39
CA ILE A 13 -7.68 1.47 -7.21
C ILE A 13 -8.11 1.38 -8.66
N ASP A 14 -7.91 2.47 -9.41
CA ASP A 14 -8.16 2.51 -10.85
C ASP A 14 -7.52 1.30 -11.56
N PRO A 15 -8.23 0.59 -12.47
CA PRO A 15 -7.73 -0.62 -13.10
C PRO A 15 -6.40 -0.44 -13.86
N LYS A 16 -6.18 0.72 -14.52
CA LYS A 16 -4.93 0.99 -15.25
C LYS A 16 -3.78 1.19 -14.28
N LEU A 17 -4.03 1.88 -13.17
CA LEU A 17 -3.05 2.07 -12.10
C LEU A 17 -2.72 0.74 -11.39
N LYS A 18 -3.75 -0.08 -11.13
CA LYS A 18 -3.61 -1.40 -10.52
C LYS A 18 -2.74 -2.33 -11.35
N LEU A 19 -2.87 -2.30 -12.68
CA LEU A 19 -2.01 -3.09 -13.58
C LEU A 19 -0.54 -2.67 -13.46
N LYS A 20 -0.26 -1.35 -13.50
CA LYS A 20 1.10 -0.83 -13.32
C LYS A 20 1.69 -1.22 -11.96
N ALA A 21 0.89 -1.09 -10.90
CA ALA A 21 1.28 -1.48 -9.55
C ALA A 21 1.61 -2.97 -9.45
N LYS A 22 0.79 -3.85 -10.05
CA LYS A 22 1.08 -5.29 -10.11
C LYS A 22 2.38 -5.62 -10.84
N ILE A 23 2.64 -4.99 -11.98
CA ILE A 23 3.90 -5.19 -12.71
C ILE A 23 5.10 -4.78 -11.84
N PHE A 24 4.99 -3.68 -11.11
CA PHE A 24 6.02 -3.23 -10.17
C PHE A 24 6.23 -4.24 -9.03
N CYS A 25 5.15 -4.72 -8.42
CA CYS A 25 5.17 -5.74 -7.36
C CYS A 25 5.93 -7.00 -7.79
N VAL A 26 5.64 -7.53 -8.99
CA VAL A 26 6.35 -8.70 -9.53
C VAL A 26 7.84 -8.41 -9.73
N LYS A 27 8.20 -7.24 -10.24
CA LYS A 27 9.62 -6.87 -10.45
C LYS A 27 10.41 -6.70 -9.16
N LYS A 28 9.75 -6.37 -8.06
CA LYS A 28 10.37 -6.06 -6.77
C LYS A 28 10.21 -7.18 -5.74
N ASP A 29 9.56 -8.27 -6.11
CA ASP A 29 9.21 -9.37 -5.23
C ASP A 29 8.49 -8.90 -3.94
N ILE A 30 7.50 -8.02 -4.13
CA ILE A 30 6.66 -7.50 -3.04
C ILE A 30 5.18 -7.68 -3.39
N THR A 31 4.35 -7.76 -2.36
CA THR A 31 2.89 -7.81 -2.51
C THR A 31 2.30 -6.43 -2.80
N LEU A 32 1.08 -6.42 -3.36
CA LEU A 32 0.33 -5.18 -3.58
C LEU A 32 -0.01 -4.49 -2.25
N THR A 33 -0.25 -5.27 -1.20
CA THR A 33 -0.53 -4.76 0.16
C THR A 33 0.69 -4.03 0.74
N GLU A 34 1.89 -4.58 0.58
CA GLU A 34 3.13 -3.93 1.03
C GLU A 34 3.39 -2.65 0.26
N LEU A 35 3.18 -2.66 -1.06
CA LEU A 35 3.32 -1.46 -1.89
C LEU A 35 2.36 -0.34 -1.44
N VAL A 36 1.09 -0.67 -1.21
CA VAL A 36 0.09 0.31 -0.74
C VAL A 36 0.44 0.79 0.66
N SER A 37 0.86 -0.11 1.55
CA SER A 37 1.29 0.26 2.91
C SER A 37 2.49 1.20 2.89
N PHE A 38 3.46 0.96 2.01
CA PHE A 38 4.61 1.85 1.81
C PHE A 38 4.17 3.23 1.33
N ALA A 39 3.31 3.27 0.30
CA ALA A 39 2.79 4.53 -0.25
C ALA A 39 2.02 5.35 0.81
N ILE A 40 1.20 4.70 1.65
CA ILE A 40 0.48 5.37 2.75
C ILE A 40 1.48 5.92 3.78
N ARG A 41 2.49 5.13 4.19
CA ARG A 41 3.50 5.60 5.15
C ARG A 41 4.27 6.79 4.63
N GLU A 42 4.69 6.75 3.37
CA GLU A 42 5.40 7.87 2.75
C GLU A 42 4.50 9.11 2.66
N TYR A 43 3.22 8.94 2.30
CA TYR A 43 2.26 10.04 2.28
C TYR A 43 2.09 10.69 3.67
N ILE A 44 1.94 9.89 4.73
CA ILE A 44 1.82 10.40 6.11
C ILE A 44 3.08 11.17 6.50
N LYS A 45 4.28 10.61 6.24
CA LYS A 45 5.55 11.30 6.54
C LYS A 45 5.68 12.62 5.81
N THR A 46 5.30 12.67 4.52
CA THR A 46 5.37 13.90 3.71
C THR A 46 4.39 14.96 4.20
N ASN A 47 3.20 14.57 4.67
CA ASN A 47 2.14 15.52 5.05
C ASN A 47 2.07 15.81 6.55
N GLN A 48 2.96 15.25 7.38
CA GLN A 48 3.01 15.43 8.85
C GLN A 48 1.64 15.26 9.54
N ILE A 49 0.86 14.26 9.12
CA ILE A 49 -0.40 13.87 9.80
C ILE A 49 -0.07 12.95 10.97
#